data_AF-A0A7X0RUQ5-F1
#
_entry.id   AF-A0A7X0RUQ5-F1
#
_cell.length_a   1.000
_cell.length_b   1.000
_cell.length_c   1.000
_cell.angle_alpha   90.00
_cell.angle_beta   90.00
_cell.angle_gamma   90.00
#
_symmetry.space_group_name_H-M   'P 1'
#
loop_
_entity.id
_entity.type
_entity.pdbx_description
1 polymer ?
#
loop_
_entity_poly.entity_id
_entity_poly.type
_entity_poly.pdbx_seq_one_letter_code
_entity_poly.pdbx_strand_id
1 'polypeptide(L)'
;MINRGYEHLHRRETRLERDRLRFHRLDHDHEHPEWETPALVGGRPLRIGIGGPVGSGKTKLVEVLSLALKEKLDLAVITNDIYTKEDARILSDSGCLPPARIIGVETGGCPHTAIREDASMNFEAVEELESRFPNLELILIESGGDNLAAAFSPELVDRFIYIIDVAQGEKIPRKGGPGISRSDMLIINKIDLAPHVGASLEVMAHDSRHMRGEKPFVFTNLFSGQGLDEVVSWLETEAGRHAAAV
;
A
#
# COMPACT_ATOMS: atom_id res chain seq x y z
N MET A 1 -24.46 -45.68 -58.98
CA MET A 1 -22.99 -45.75 -58.87
C MET A 1 -22.48 -44.33 -59.10
N ILE A 2 -21.82 -43.61 -58.20
CA ILE A 2 -20.91 -44.01 -57.11
C ILE A 2 -21.18 -43.12 -55.88
N ASN A 3 -21.17 -43.78 -54.73
CA ASN A 3 -21.32 -43.32 -53.37
C ASN A 3 -19.91 -43.05 -52.80
N ARG A 4 -19.63 -41.89 -52.19
CA ARG A 4 -18.58 -41.75 -51.15
C ARG A 4 -18.96 -40.64 -50.17
N GLY A 5 -19.33 -41.07 -48.97
CA GLY A 5 -19.64 -40.24 -47.83
C GLY A 5 -18.41 -39.59 -47.20
N TYR A 6 -18.64 -38.42 -46.61
CA TYR A 6 -17.81 -37.89 -45.54
C TYR A 6 -18.54 -38.19 -44.23
N GLU A 7 -18.02 -39.16 -43.48
CA GLU A 7 -18.49 -39.50 -42.15
C GLU A 7 -18.13 -38.37 -41.16
N HIS A 8 -19.16 -37.83 -40.52
CA HIS A 8 -19.05 -37.03 -39.31
C HIS A 8 -18.52 -37.89 -38.16
N LEU A 9 -17.29 -37.62 -37.69
CA LEU A 9 -16.79 -38.08 -36.40
C LEU A 9 -16.75 -36.91 -35.42
N HIS A 10 -17.92 -36.57 -34.86
CA HIS A 10 -17.99 -35.81 -33.61
C HIS A 10 -17.62 -36.73 -32.45
N ARG A 11 -16.34 -36.80 -32.10
CA ARG A 11 -15.92 -37.32 -30.80
C ARG A 11 -16.21 -36.23 -29.75
N ARG A 12 -17.34 -36.35 -29.05
CA ARG A 12 -17.65 -35.54 -27.86
C ARG A 12 -16.66 -35.94 -26.75
N GLU A 13 -15.60 -35.17 -26.59
CA GLU A 13 -14.90 -35.11 -25.31
C GLU A 13 -15.78 -34.34 -24.33
N THR A 14 -16.13 -34.97 -23.21
CA THR A 14 -16.90 -34.36 -22.14
C THR A 14 -16.05 -33.32 -21.42
N ARG A 15 -16.69 -32.20 -21.05
CA ARG A 15 -16.09 -31.07 -20.30
C ARG A 15 -15.35 -31.48 -19.01
N LEU A 16 -15.64 -32.67 -18.49
CA LEU A 16 -15.03 -33.24 -17.28
C LEU A 16 -13.60 -33.80 -17.48
N GLU A 17 -13.17 -34.12 -18.70
CA GLU A 17 -11.81 -34.67 -18.93
C GLU A 17 -10.73 -33.60 -19.13
N ARG A 18 -11.10 -32.34 -19.43
CA ARG A 18 -10.15 -31.23 -19.52
C ARG A 18 -9.69 -30.70 -18.16
N ASP A 19 -10.46 -30.94 -17.10
CA ASP A 19 -10.14 -30.46 -15.75
C ASP A 19 -9.12 -31.35 -15.00
N ARG A 20 -8.61 -32.42 -15.63
CA ARG A 20 -7.69 -33.39 -15.00
C ARG A 20 -6.23 -33.31 -15.45
N LEU A 21 -5.87 -32.38 -16.33
CA LEU A 21 -4.49 -32.21 -16.78
C LEU A 21 -3.79 -31.03 -16.07
N ARG A 22 -3.21 -31.38 -14.91
CA ARG A 22 -1.92 -30.89 -14.40
C ARG A 22 -1.79 -29.38 -14.14
N PHE A 23 -2.43 -28.90 -13.07
CA PHE A 23 -1.71 -28.03 -12.14
C PHE A 23 -0.89 -28.96 -11.23
N HIS A 24 0.30 -29.35 -11.69
CA HIS A 24 1.32 -29.76 -10.73
C HIS A 24 1.63 -28.51 -9.91
N ARG A 25 1.18 -28.53 -8.65
CA ARG A 25 1.64 -27.61 -7.62
C ARG A 25 3.14 -27.91 -7.46
N LEU A 26 3.97 -27.17 -8.19
CA LEU A 26 5.35 -26.99 -7.82
C LEU A 26 5.27 -26.04 -6.62
N ASP A 27 5.31 -26.61 -5.43
CA ASP A 27 5.65 -25.87 -4.21
C ASP A 27 7.11 -25.39 -4.39
N HIS A 28 7.28 -24.32 -5.15
CA HIS A 28 8.47 -23.52 -5.07
C HIS A 28 8.25 -22.58 -3.90
N ASP A 29 8.68 -23.04 -2.72
CA ASP A 29 8.94 -22.18 -1.57
C ASP A 29 10.06 -21.21 -1.99
N HIS A 30 9.69 -20.13 -2.67
CA HIS A 30 10.54 -18.97 -2.84
C HIS A 30 10.49 -18.20 -1.52
N GLU A 31 11.43 -18.49 -0.64
CA GLU A 31 11.70 -17.69 0.55
C GLU A 31 12.14 -16.28 0.09
N HIS A 32 11.20 -15.34 0.09
CA HIS A 32 11.51 -13.93 -0.02
C HIS A 32 11.95 -13.45 1.36
N PRO A 33 13.11 -12.78 1.50
CA PRO A 33 13.61 -12.30 2.80
C PRO A 33 12.47 -11.61 3.55
N GLU A 34 12.24 -12.05 4.79
CA GLU A 34 11.14 -11.56 5.60
C GLU A 34 11.30 -10.05 5.81
N TRP A 35 10.21 -9.31 5.69
CA TRP A 35 10.18 -7.97 6.27
C TRP A 35 10.15 -8.15 7.78
N GLU A 36 11.29 -7.93 8.41
CA GLU A 36 11.36 -7.68 9.84
C GLU A 36 11.12 -6.20 10.05
N THR A 37 10.07 -5.87 10.82
CA THR A 37 9.75 -4.50 11.19
C THR A 37 11.00 -3.85 11.81
N PRO A 38 11.55 -2.79 11.21
CA PRO A 38 12.79 -2.17 11.68
C PRO A 38 12.70 -1.74 13.15
N ALA A 39 13.82 -1.86 13.86
CA ALA A 39 13.94 -1.23 15.17
C ALA A 39 13.77 0.29 15.02
N LEU A 40 13.02 0.91 15.91
CA LEU A 40 12.86 2.36 15.92
C LEU A 40 14.18 3.01 16.32
N VAL A 41 14.58 4.06 15.58
CA VAL A 41 15.85 4.77 15.80
C VAL A 41 15.55 6.17 16.27
N GLY A 42 15.90 6.48 17.53
CA GLY A 42 15.75 7.83 18.07
C GLY A 42 16.64 8.89 17.40
N GLY A 43 16.31 10.16 17.60
CA GLY A 43 17.12 11.31 17.16
C GLY A 43 16.89 11.77 15.71
N ARG A 44 15.92 11.20 15.01
CA ARG A 44 15.41 11.64 13.70
C ARG A 44 13.87 11.55 13.67
N PRO A 45 13.14 12.16 12.72
CA PRO A 45 11.71 11.92 12.57
C PRO A 45 11.39 10.44 12.32
N LEU A 46 10.20 10.02 12.80
CA LEU A 46 9.57 8.77 12.42
C LEU A 46 9.21 8.83 10.94
N ARG A 47 9.59 7.81 10.17
CA ARG A 47 9.31 7.72 8.73
C ARG A 47 8.28 6.64 8.47
N ILE A 48 7.12 7.03 7.94
CA ILE A 48 6.02 6.11 7.61
C ILE A 48 5.84 6.03 6.10
N GLY A 49 6.08 4.85 5.54
CA GLY A 49 5.76 4.57 4.14
C GLY A 49 4.26 4.38 3.93
N ILE A 50 3.70 4.94 2.86
CA ILE A 50 2.32 4.70 2.41
C ILE A 50 2.40 4.12 1.01
N GLY A 51 2.20 2.80 0.92
CA GLY A 51 2.25 2.04 -0.32
C GLY A 51 0.89 1.53 -0.74
N GLY A 52 0.72 1.18 -2.00
CA GLY A 52 -0.55 0.64 -2.48
C GLY A 52 -0.79 0.87 -3.96
N PRO A 53 -1.80 0.19 -4.54
CA PRO A 53 -1.99 0.28 -5.96
C PRO A 53 -2.42 1.65 -6.49
N VAL A 54 -2.27 1.85 -7.80
CA VAL A 54 -2.81 3.05 -8.46
C VAL A 54 -4.31 3.18 -8.14
N GLY A 55 -4.71 4.36 -7.67
CA GLY A 55 -6.10 4.67 -7.38
C GLY A 55 -6.65 4.11 -6.06
N SER A 56 -5.88 3.41 -5.21
CA SER A 56 -6.39 2.87 -3.94
C SER A 56 -6.75 3.93 -2.89
N GLY A 57 -6.25 5.16 -3.08
CA GLY A 57 -6.50 6.31 -2.20
C GLY A 57 -5.34 6.71 -1.31
N LYS A 58 -4.09 6.42 -1.72
CA LYS A 58 -2.86 6.84 -1.01
C LYS A 58 -2.79 8.35 -0.75
N THR A 59 -2.85 9.18 -1.79
CA THR A 59 -2.87 10.65 -1.67
C THR A 59 -3.99 11.12 -0.74
N LYS A 60 -5.19 10.51 -0.85
CA LYS A 60 -6.31 10.85 0.05
C LYS A 60 -6.04 10.47 1.50
N LEU A 61 -5.40 9.33 1.74
CA LEU A 61 -4.98 8.90 3.07
C LEU A 61 -3.98 9.90 3.66
N VAL A 62 -2.96 10.29 2.89
CA VAL A 62 -1.96 11.29 3.29
C VAL A 62 -2.62 12.62 3.66
N GLU A 63 -3.57 13.09 2.84
CA GLU A 63 -4.32 14.32 3.09
C GLU A 63 -5.06 14.28 4.42
N VAL A 64 -5.89 13.24 4.65
CA VAL A 64 -6.73 13.17 5.86
C VAL A 64 -5.92 12.87 7.12
N LEU A 65 -4.81 12.13 7.02
CA LEU A 65 -3.88 11.93 8.12
C LEU A 65 -3.16 13.22 8.48
N SER A 66 -2.69 13.97 7.47
CA SER A 66 -2.04 15.26 7.69
C SER A 66 -2.98 16.23 8.41
N LEU A 67 -4.25 16.31 7.98
CA LEU A 67 -5.26 17.13 8.65
C LEU A 67 -5.53 16.71 10.09
N ALA A 68 -5.55 15.40 10.37
CA ALA A 68 -5.81 14.87 11.71
C ALA A 68 -4.64 15.04 12.69
N LEU A 69 -3.39 15.07 12.17
CA LEU A 69 -2.17 15.01 12.97
C LEU A 69 -1.41 16.33 13.06
N LYS A 70 -1.61 17.30 12.16
CA LYS A 70 -0.80 18.53 12.08
C LYS A 70 -0.81 19.43 13.31
N GLU A 71 -1.84 19.31 14.15
CA GLU A 71 -1.94 20.06 15.42
C GLU A 71 -1.29 19.31 16.60
N LYS A 72 -0.86 18.06 16.38
CA LYS A 72 -0.32 17.15 17.40
C LYS A 72 1.14 16.79 17.17
N LEU A 73 1.56 16.71 15.90
CA LEU A 73 2.91 16.32 15.50
C LEU A 73 3.46 17.33 14.48
N ASP A 74 4.74 17.68 14.63
CA ASP A 74 5.48 18.39 13.58
C ASP A 74 5.70 17.43 12.41
N LEU A 75 4.92 17.60 11.33
CA LEU A 75 4.85 16.62 10.24
C LEU A 75 5.10 17.21 8.85
N ALA A 76 5.66 16.38 7.98
CA ALA A 76 5.94 16.69 6.58
C ALA A 76 5.61 15.48 5.68
N VAL A 77 5.53 15.73 4.37
CA VAL A 77 5.14 14.74 3.38
C VAL A 77 6.12 14.72 2.22
N ILE A 78 6.45 13.53 1.77
CA ILE A 78 7.13 13.27 0.50
C ILE A 78 6.17 12.45 -0.36
N THR A 79 5.86 12.91 -1.57
CA THR A 79 5.07 12.15 -2.56
C THR A 79 5.95 11.72 -3.72
N ASN A 80 5.83 10.48 -4.15
CA ASN A 80 6.56 9.94 -5.30
C ASN A 80 5.60 9.72 -6.47
N ASP A 81 5.93 10.24 -7.65
CA ASP A 81 5.26 9.92 -8.91
C ASP A 81 6.31 9.77 -10.02
N ILE A 82 5.98 9.02 -11.08
CA ILE A 82 6.95 8.70 -12.13
C ILE A 82 7.30 9.94 -12.96
N TYR A 83 6.30 10.76 -13.28
CA TYR A 83 6.44 11.81 -14.30
C TYR A 83 5.97 13.19 -13.86
N THR A 84 5.32 13.30 -12.71
CA THR A 84 4.66 14.54 -12.30
C THR A 84 4.88 14.86 -10.82
N LYS A 85 4.45 16.05 -10.40
CA LYS A 85 4.30 16.41 -8.99
C LYS A 85 2.84 16.62 -8.64
N GLU A 86 1.95 15.89 -9.31
CA GLU A 86 0.51 16.10 -9.19
C GLU A 86 0.02 15.79 -7.78
N ASP A 87 0.46 14.69 -7.16
CA ASP A 87 0.10 14.37 -5.77
C ASP A 87 0.55 15.46 -4.79
N ALA A 88 1.77 15.99 -4.92
CA ALA A 88 2.25 17.12 -4.11
C ALA A 88 1.39 18.38 -4.29
N ARG A 89 0.92 18.65 -5.52
CA ARG A 89 0.02 19.79 -5.80
C ARG A 89 -1.35 19.57 -5.19
N ILE A 90 -1.93 18.38 -5.36
CA ILE A 90 -3.21 18.01 -4.75
C ILE A 90 -3.18 18.24 -3.24
N LEU A 91 -2.11 17.79 -2.57
CA LEU A 91 -1.94 18.00 -1.14
C LEU A 91 -1.76 19.48 -0.78
N SER A 92 -0.96 20.23 -1.53
CA SER A 92 -0.76 21.66 -1.31
C SER A 92 -2.06 22.45 -1.45
N ASP A 93 -2.84 22.15 -2.50
CA ASP A 93 -4.10 22.83 -2.82
C ASP A 93 -5.23 22.45 -1.85
N SER A 94 -5.18 21.25 -1.26
CA SER A 94 -6.10 20.84 -0.19
C SER A 94 -5.97 21.68 1.08
N GLY A 95 -4.81 22.34 1.28
CA GLY A 95 -4.49 23.04 2.53
C GLY A 95 -4.26 22.11 3.71
N CYS A 96 -4.01 20.80 3.48
CA CYS A 96 -3.72 19.85 4.55
C CYS A 96 -2.45 20.25 5.32
N LEU A 97 -1.44 20.77 4.62
CA LEU A 97 -0.21 21.33 5.17
C LEU A 97 0.25 22.56 4.37
N PRO A 98 1.07 23.44 4.96
CA PRO A 98 1.84 24.43 4.23
C PRO A 98 2.66 23.80 3.09
N PRO A 99 2.71 24.39 1.88
CA PRO A 99 3.45 23.82 0.74
C PRO A 99 4.93 23.54 1.02
N ALA A 100 5.56 24.32 1.91
CA ALA A 100 6.96 24.11 2.30
C ALA A 100 7.22 22.77 3.03
N ARG A 101 6.17 22.09 3.51
CA ARG A 101 6.22 20.78 4.19
C ARG A 101 5.94 19.62 3.25
N ILE A 102 5.73 19.88 1.95
CA ILE A 102 5.39 18.86 0.95
C ILE A 102 6.47 18.88 -0.14
N ILE A 103 7.15 17.75 -0.33
CA ILE A 103 8.10 17.56 -1.43
C ILE A 103 7.54 16.53 -2.40
N GLY A 104 7.41 16.93 -3.68
CA GLY A 104 7.13 16.01 -4.78
C GLY A 104 8.41 15.53 -5.46
N VAL A 105 8.64 14.22 -5.42
CA VAL A 105 9.74 13.51 -6.08
C VAL A 105 9.24 12.92 -7.40
N GLU A 106 9.88 13.34 -8.50
CA GLU A 106 9.70 12.74 -9.82
C GLU A 106 10.72 11.60 -9.97
N THR A 107 10.28 10.36 -9.85
CA THR A 107 11.19 9.20 -9.75
C THR A 107 11.78 8.81 -11.10
N GLY A 108 11.13 9.17 -12.21
CA GLY A 108 11.56 8.86 -13.57
C GLY A 108 11.50 7.38 -13.95
N GLY A 109 11.05 6.49 -13.05
CA GLY A 109 11.16 5.04 -13.22
C GLY A 109 10.14 4.23 -12.42
N CYS A 110 10.39 2.92 -12.32
CA CYS A 110 9.50 1.98 -11.64
C CYS A 110 9.28 2.42 -10.18
N PRO A 111 8.02 2.53 -9.69
CA PRO A 111 7.73 2.98 -8.33
C PRO A 111 8.44 2.15 -7.25
N HIS A 112 8.56 0.83 -7.47
CA HIS A 112 9.34 -0.06 -6.60
C HIS A 112 10.78 0.40 -6.39
N THR A 113 11.46 0.77 -7.48
CA THR A 113 12.87 1.17 -7.45
C THR A 113 13.06 2.37 -6.55
N ALA A 114 12.21 3.38 -6.68
CA ALA A 114 12.31 4.63 -5.92
C ALA A 114 12.14 4.49 -4.41
N ILE A 115 11.53 3.40 -3.94
CA ILE A 115 11.27 3.17 -2.50
C ILE A 115 12.03 1.97 -1.93
N ARG A 116 12.72 1.19 -2.78
CA ARG A 116 13.37 -0.05 -2.37
C ARG A 116 14.80 -0.20 -2.88
N GLU A 117 15.01 -0.26 -4.18
CA GLU A 117 16.35 -0.51 -4.74
C GLU A 117 17.22 0.74 -4.85
N ASP A 118 16.62 1.89 -5.13
CA ASP A 118 17.30 3.18 -5.26
C ASP A 118 16.42 4.28 -4.65
N ALA A 119 16.51 4.39 -3.32
CA ALA A 119 15.79 5.37 -2.53
C ALA A 119 16.54 6.71 -2.37
N SER A 120 17.60 6.94 -3.16
CA SER A 120 18.48 8.12 -3.05
C SER A 120 17.70 9.45 -3.09
N MET A 121 16.78 9.60 -4.05
CA MET A 121 15.94 10.80 -4.16
C MET A 121 15.04 11.02 -2.93
N ASN A 122 14.57 9.94 -2.30
CA ASN A 122 13.80 10.05 -1.07
C ASN A 122 14.69 10.42 0.12
N PHE A 123 15.93 9.91 0.19
CA PHE A 123 16.88 10.33 1.22
C PHE A 123 17.25 11.81 1.10
N GLU A 124 17.49 12.31 -0.11
CA GLU A 124 17.72 13.75 -0.35
C GLU A 124 16.52 14.60 0.09
N ALA A 125 15.30 14.16 -0.23
CA ALA A 125 14.08 14.85 0.19
C ALA A 125 13.87 14.82 1.73
N VAL A 126 14.24 13.72 2.38
CA VAL A 126 14.22 13.61 3.84
C VAL A 126 15.24 14.57 4.48
N GLU A 127 16.48 14.59 4.01
CA GLU A 127 17.52 15.50 4.50
C GLU A 127 17.11 16.97 4.31
N GLU A 128 16.49 17.29 3.18
CA GLU A 128 15.95 18.63 2.90
C GLU A 128 14.87 19.03 3.93
N LEU A 129 13.95 18.14 4.26
CA LEU A 129 12.90 18.41 5.26
C LEU A 129 13.46 18.52 6.67
N GLU A 130 14.37 17.63 7.07
CA GLU A 130 15.04 17.67 8.38
C GLU A 130 15.85 18.97 8.55
N SER A 131 16.51 19.43 7.48
CA SER A 131 17.22 20.72 7.49
C SER A 131 16.28 21.92 7.62
N ARG A 132 15.13 21.89 6.94
CA ARG A 132 14.13 22.97 6.99
C ARG A 132 13.36 23.02 8.31
N PHE A 133 13.12 21.87 8.92
CA PHE A 133 12.29 21.71 10.11
C PHE A 133 13.06 20.90 11.17
N PRO A 134 13.93 21.53 11.99
CA PRO A 134 14.77 20.82 12.95
C PRO A 134 14.03 20.05 14.05
N ASN A 135 12.74 20.33 14.27
CA ASN A 135 11.90 19.67 15.27
C ASN A 135 10.92 18.67 14.63
N LEU A 136 11.12 18.29 13.37
CA LEU A 136 10.24 17.39 12.65
C LEU A 136 10.12 16.03 13.35
N GLU A 137 8.90 15.61 13.64
CA GLU A 137 8.58 14.39 14.37
C GLU A 137 8.16 13.25 13.45
N LEU A 138 7.51 13.57 12.32
CA LEU A 138 6.93 12.61 11.40
C LEU A 138 7.13 13.00 9.94
N ILE A 139 7.57 12.05 9.11
CA ILE A 139 7.55 12.16 7.65
C ILE A 139 6.66 11.05 7.10
N LEU A 140 5.61 11.43 6.36
CA LEU A 140 4.84 10.50 5.54
C LEU A 140 5.48 10.41 4.15
N ILE A 141 5.79 9.20 3.70
CA ILE A 141 6.42 8.95 2.39
C ILE A 141 5.45 8.13 1.54
N GLU A 142 4.73 8.81 0.65
CA GLU A 142 3.84 8.16 -0.31
C GLU A 142 4.64 7.59 -1.48
N SER A 143 4.45 6.29 -1.77
CA SER A 143 5.01 5.67 -2.97
C SER A 143 4.24 6.05 -4.22
N GLY A 144 4.88 5.93 -5.38
CA GLY A 144 4.14 5.85 -6.64
C GLY A 144 3.14 4.69 -6.63
N GLY A 145 2.09 4.79 -7.43
CA GLY A 145 1.09 3.73 -7.51
C GLY A 145 1.66 2.46 -8.17
N ASP A 146 1.46 1.32 -7.51
CA ASP A 146 2.04 0.05 -7.96
C ASP A 146 1.02 -1.10 -8.04
N ASN A 147 1.48 -2.34 -8.07
CA ASN A 147 0.69 -3.53 -7.84
C ASN A 147 1.03 -4.14 -6.47
N LEU A 148 0.58 -5.39 -6.23
CA LEU A 148 0.69 -6.11 -4.97
C LEU A 148 2.13 -6.38 -4.48
N ALA A 149 3.14 -6.11 -5.31
CA ALA A 149 4.55 -6.40 -5.03
C ALA A 149 5.28 -5.30 -4.25
N ALA A 150 4.67 -4.12 -4.06
CA ALA A 150 5.37 -3.00 -3.44
C ALA A 150 5.60 -3.18 -1.93
N ALA A 151 6.85 -2.97 -1.53
CA ALA A 151 7.31 -2.91 -0.15
C ALA A 151 8.47 -1.92 -0.07
N PHE A 152 8.54 -1.19 1.03
CA PHE A 152 9.58 -0.19 1.25
C PHE A 152 10.89 -0.84 1.67
N SER A 153 12.01 -0.16 1.39
CA SER A 153 13.29 -0.47 2.02
C SER A 153 13.21 -0.21 3.54
N PRO A 154 13.69 -1.14 4.38
CA PRO A 154 13.90 -0.92 5.82
C PRO A 154 14.78 0.28 6.15
N GLU A 155 15.64 0.70 5.22
CA GLU A 155 16.51 1.88 5.39
C GLU A 155 15.74 3.19 5.19
N LEU A 156 14.68 3.16 4.39
CA LEU A 156 13.91 4.36 4.05
C LEU A 156 12.82 4.66 5.08
N VAL A 157 12.11 3.64 5.57
CA VAL A 157 10.96 3.82 6.48
C VAL A 157 11.06 2.92 7.71
N ASP A 158 10.56 3.42 8.83
CA ASP A 158 10.48 2.67 10.08
C ASP A 158 9.28 1.73 10.11
N ARG A 159 8.16 2.19 9.54
CA ARG A 159 6.92 1.41 9.37
C ARG A 159 6.34 1.70 8.01
N PHE A 160 5.51 0.80 7.51
CA PHE A 160 4.71 1.11 6.34
C PHE A 160 3.27 0.63 6.42
N ILE A 161 2.39 1.49 5.93
CA ILE A 161 0.99 1.23 5.67
C ILE A 161 0.86 0.78 4.22
N TYR A 162 0.10 -0.28 3.98
CA TYR A 162 -0.28 -0.67 2.63
C TYR A 162 -1.79 -0.50 2.45
N ILE A 163 -2.22 0.24 1.43
CA ILE A 163 -3.63 0.53 1.16
C ILE A 163 -4.10 -0.12 -0.15
N ILE A 164 -5.11 -0.98 -0.04
CA ILE A 164 -5.89 -1.54 -1.15
C ILE A 164 -7.30 -0.96 -1.14
N ASP A 165 -8.07 -1.19 -2.19
CA ASP A 165 -9.47 -0.76 -2.23
C ASP A 165 -10.42 -1.87 -2.70
N VAL A 166 -11.67 -1.78 -2.26
CA VAL A 166 -12.69 -2.80 -2.52
C VAL A 166 -13.00 -2.97 -4.02
N ALA A 167 -12.87 -1.91 -4.84
CA ALA A 167 -13.14 -1.99 -6.27
C ALA A 167 -12.10 -2.82 -7.04
N GLN A 168 -10.94 -3.10 -6.45
CA GLN A 168 -9.96 -4.05 -6.97
C GLN A 168 -10.45 -5.51 -6.86
N GLY A 169 -11.51 -5.75 -6.07
CA GLY A 169 -12.24 -6.99 -5.87
C GLY A 169 -11.82 -7.78 -4.64
N GLU A 170 -12.75 -8.54 -4.07
CA GLU A 170 -12.59 -9.25 -2.79
C GLU A 170 -11.43 -10.25 -2.73
N LYS A 171 -10.94 -10.72 -3.89
CA LYS A 171 -9.80 -11.64 -3.99
C LYS A 171 -8.44 -11.01 -3.70
N ILE A 172 -8.35 -9.68 -3.58
CA ILE A 172 -7.05 -9.00 -3.42
C ILE A 172 -6.32 -9.44 -2.14
N PRO A 173 -6.94 -9.43 -0.94
CA PRO A 173 -6.30 -9.93 0.28
C PRO A 173 -5.65 -11.32 0.12
N ARG A 174 -6.38 -12.31 -0.42
CA ARG A 174 -5.85 -13.69 -0.60
C ARG A 174 -4.77 -13.84 -1.68
N LYS A 175 -4.56 -12.84 -2.54
CA LYS A 175 -3.40 -12.86 -3.46
C LYS A 175 -2.08 -12.62 -2.72
N GLY A 176 -2.14 -12.06 -1.50
CA GLY A 176 -0.95 -11.78 -0.71
C GLY A 176 -0.02 -10.79 -1.39
N GLY A 177 1.27 -11.06 -1.30
CA GLY A 177 2.34 -10.14 -1.68
C GLY A 177 2.87 -9.38 -0.46
N PRO A 178 4.08 -8.81 -0.57
CA PRO A 178 4.76 -8.22 0.57
C PRO A 178 3.97 -7.02 1.14
N GLY A 179 3.31 -6.22 0.30
CA GLY A 179 2.43 -5.15 0.78
C GLY A 179 1.29 -5.65 1.68
N ILE A 180 0.58 -6.70 1.25
CA ILE A 180 -0.57 -7.25 1.98
C ILE A 180 -0.16 -8.08 3.19
N SER A 181 0.86 -8.92 3.09
CA SER A 181 1.22 -9.84 4.18
C SER A 181 2.18 -9.21 5.18
N ARG A 182 2.97 -8.20 4.79
CA ARG A 182 4.11 -7.75 5.59
C ARG A 182 3.99 -6.35 6.16
N SER A 183 3.17 -5.47 5.57
CA SER A 183 2.92 -4.12 6.12
C SER A 183 2.53 -4.15 7.58
N ASP A 184 3.00 -3.15 8.32
CA ASP A 184 2.68 -3.00 9.74
C ASP A 184 1.19 -2.67 9.94
N MET A 185 0.55 -2.06 8.93
CA MET A 185 -0.89 -1.83 8.86
C MET A 185 -1.40 -2.03 7.42
N LEU A 186 -2.48 -2.80 7.25
CA LEU A 186 -3.21 -2.90 5.97
C LEU A 186 -4.49 -2.06 6.04
N ILE A 187 -4.72 -1.20 5.05
CA ILE A 187 -5.97 -0.48 4.89
C ILE A 187 -6.75 -1.06 3.71
N ILE A 188 -8.04 -1.33 3.93
CA ILE A 188 -8.98 -1.73 2.89
C ILE A 188 -10.00 -0.61 2.71
N ASN A 189 -9.74 0.26 1.73
CA ASN A 189 -10.48 1.50 1.53
C ASN A 189 -11.68 1.34 0.58
N LYS A 190 -12.53 2.37 0.55
CA LYS A 190 -13.72 2.50 -0.30
C LYS A 190 -14.76 1.41 -0.03
N ILE A 191 -14.97 1.09 1.24
CA ILE A 191 -15.94 0.06 1.65
C ILE A 191 -17.37 0.33 1.23
N ASP A 192 -17.72 1.59 1.00
CA ASP A 192 -18.98 2.03 0.42
C ASP A 192 -19.21 1.48 -1.00
N LEU A 193 -18.14 1.14 -1.73
CA LEU A 193 -18.24 0.58 -3.08
C LEU A 193 -18.55 -0.92 -3.09
N ALA A 194 -18.45 -1.62 -1.96
CA ALA A 194 -18.61 -3.08 -1.90
C ALA A 194 -19.91 -3.61 -2.57
N PRO A 195 -21.10 -3.01 -2.32
CA PRO A 195 -22.35 -3.45 -2.95
C PRO A 195 -22.38 -3.20 -4.47
N HIS A 196 -21.57 -2.25 -4.96
CA HIS A 196 -21.55 -1.84 -6.37
C HIS A 196 -20.61 -2.68 -7.23
N VAL A 197 -19.63 -3.34 -6.61
CA VAL A 197 -18.62 -4.17 -7.31
C VAL A 197 -18.73 -5.66 -6.98
N GLY A 198 -19.75 -6.05 -6.20
CA GLY A 198 -19.98 -7.45 -5.82
C GLY A 198 -18.88 -8.01 -4.92
N ALA A 199 -18.30 -7.19 -4.05
CA ALA A 199 -17.29 -7.62 -3.10
C ALA A 199 -17.88 -7.82 -1.70
N SER A 200 -17.50 -8.90 -1.03
CA SER A 200 -17.84 -9.16 0.37
C SER A 200 -16.74 -8.67 1.31
N LEU A 201 -17.08 -7.72 2.18
CA LEU A 201 -16.18 -7.28 3.25
C LEU A 201 -15.85 -8.42 4.22
N GLU A 202 -16.78 -9.36 4.43
CA GLU A 202 -16.54 -10.54 5.28
C GLU A 202 -15.45 -11.45 4.70
N VAL A 203 -15.49 -11.69 3.39
CA VAL A 203 -14.46 -12.48 2.68
C VAL A 203 -13.11 -11.77 2.75
N MET A 204 -13.09 -10.47 2.50
CA MET A 204 -11.86 -9.67 2.60
C MET A 204 -11.29 -9.70 4.02
N ALA A 205 -12.14 -9.63 5.06
CA ALA A 205 -11.71 -9.70 6.44
C ALA A 205 -11.12 -11.07 6.80
N HIS A 206 -11.78 -12.15 6.38
CA HIS A 206 -11.31 -13.52 6.57
C HIS A 206 -9.92 -13.71 5.92
N ASP A 207 -9.78 -13.28 4.67
CA ASP A 207 -8.55 -13.44 3.92
C ASP A 207 -7.41 -12.58 4.45
N SER A 208 -7.69 -11.34 4.87
CA SER A 208 -6.70 -10.49 5.51
C SER A 208 -6.17 -11.13 6.79
N ARG A 209 -7.03 -11.67 7.66
CA ARG A 209 -6.58 -12.41 8.85
C ARG A 209 -5.72 -13.61 8.49
N HIS A 210 -6.13 -14.38 7.49
CA HIS A 210 -5.37 -15.54 7.04
C HIS A 210 -3.97 -15.15 6.52
N MET A 211 -3.88 -14.09 5.72
CA MET A 211 -2.62 -13.69 5.08
C MET A 211 -1.68 -12.86 5.97
N ARG A 212 -2.19 -12.32 7.08
CA ARG A 212 -1.48 -11.38 7.97
C ARG A 212 -1.23 -11.91 9.38
N GLY A 213 -1.91 -12.99 9.78
CA GLY A 213 -1.90 -13.46 11.17
C GLY A 213 -2.41 -12.37 12.12
N GLU A 214 -1.58 -11.98 13.08
CA GLU A 214 -1.90 -10.97 14.10
C GLU A 214 -1.68 -9.53 13.63
N LYS A 215 -1.12 -9.29 12.43
CA LYS A 215 -0.88 -7.92 11.96
C LYS A 215 -2.20 -7.20 11.66
N PRO A 216 -2.37 -5.94 12.11
CA PRO A 216 -3.65 -5.25 12.05
C PRO A 216 -4.06 -4.92 10.62
N PHE A 217 -5.37 -4.83 10.39
CA PHE A 217 -5.93 -4.22 9.20
C PHE A 217 -7.21 -3.46 9.55
N VAL A 218 -7.51 -2.41 8.79
CA VAL A 218 -8.66 -1.54 9.02
C VAL A 218 -9.47 -1.36 7.73
N PHE A 219 -10.79 -1.46 7.84
CA PHE A 219 -11.70 -1.07 6.78
C PHE A 219 -11.96 0.43 6.83
N THR A 220 -11.81 1.11 5.69
CA THR A 220 -11.98 2.57 5.64
C THR A 220 -12.90 3.02 4.53
N ASN A 221 -13.57 4.14 4.78
CA ASN A 221 -14.04 5.04 3.75
C ASN A 221 -13.44 6.41 4.06
N LEU A 222 -12.33 6.74 3.40
CA LEU A 222 -11.62 8.00 3.63
C LEU A 222 -12.40 9.25 3.18
N PHE A 223 -13.49 9.07 2.41
CA PHE A 223 -14.37 10.18 2.04
C PHE A 223 -15.32 10.56 3.18
N SER A 224 -15.88 9.56 3.88
CA SER A 224 -16.74 9.79 5.05
C SER A 224 -15.98 9.89 6.38
N GLY A 225 -14.71 9.46 6.38
CA GLY A 225 -13.87 9.38 7.58
C GLY A 225 -14.04 8.07 8.38
N GLN A 226 -14.86 7.13 7.90
CA GLN A 226 -15.04 5.84 8.57
C GLN A 226 -13.72 5.07 8.66
N GLY A 227 -13.36 4.63 9.87
CA GLY A 227 -12.14 3.87 10.18
C GLY A 227 -10.85 4.71 10.21
N LEU A 228 -10.93 6.02 9.96
CA LEU A 228 -9.73 6.89 9.99
C LEU A 228 -9.17 7.04 11.41
N ASP A 229 -10.03 7.05 12.42
CA ASP A 229 -9.67 7.12 13.84
C ASP A 229 -8.79 5.96 14.29
N GLU A 230 -9.07 4.74 13.81
CA GLU A 230 -8.22 3.57 14.07
C GLU A 230 -6.82 3.73 13.46
N VAL A 231 -6.72 4.29 12.24
CA VAL A 231 -5.42 4.54 11.58
C VAL A 231 -4.64 5.65 12.29
N VAL A 232 -5.31 6.73 12.72
CA VAL A 232 -4.71 7.82 13.49
C VAL A 232 -4.19 7.31 14.83
N SER A 233 -5.00 6.53 15.56
CA SER A 233 -4.59 5.95 16.85
C SER A 233 -3.39 5.01 16.72
N TRP A 234 -3.34 4.23 15.64
CA TRP A 234 -2.18 3.39 15.33
C TRP A 234 -0.92 4.24 15.09
N LEU A 235 -1.02 5.32 14.31
CA LEU A 235 0.11 6.23 14.06
C LEU A 235 0.58 6.95 15.33
N GLU A 236 -0.34 7.44 16.17
CA GLU A 236 0.01 8.05 17.45
C GLU A 236 0.73 7.06 18.37
N THR A 237 0.34 5.78 18.34
CA THR A 237 1.02 4.73 19.08
C THR A 237 2.44 4.50 18.57
N GLU A 238 2.64 4.41 17.25
CA GLU A 238 3.97 4.26 16.67
C GLU A 238 4.85 5.50 16.90
N ALA A 239 4.29 6.71 16.82
CA ALA A 239 4.98 7.96 17.17
C ALA A 239 5.42 7.97 18.64
N GLY A 240 4.54 7.56 19.56
CA GLY A 240 4.87 7.45 20.97
C GLY A 240 5.96 6.41 21.25
N ARG A 241 5.93 5.25 20.58
CA ARG A 241 6.99 4.24 20.66
C ARG A 241 8.32 4.75 20.12
N HIS A 242 8.28 5.49 19.02
CA HIS A 242 9.46 6.07 18.39
C HIS A 242 10.10 7.13 19.28
N ALA A 243 9.30 8.03 19.87
CA ALA A 243 9.78 9.03 20.81
C ALA A 243 10.40 8.41 22.07
N ALA A 244 9.91 7.25 22.52
CA ALA A 244 10.46 6.51 23.65
C ALA A 244 11.75 5.71 23.34
N ALA A 245 12.12 5.59 22.05
CA ALA A 245 13.35 4.92 21.62
C ALA A 245 14.57 5.87 21.59
N VAL A 246 14.39 7.13 21.99
CA VAL A 246 15.41 8.19 22.12
C VAL A 246 16.08 8.15 23.49
#